data_AF-A0ABD5I3B1-F1
#
_entry.id   AF-A0ABD5I3B1-F1
#
_cell.length_a   1.000
_cell.length_b   1.000
_cell.length_c   1.000
_cell.angle_alpha   90.00
_cell.angle_beta   90.00
_cell.angle_gamma   90.00
#
_symmetry.space_group_name_H-M   'P 1'
#
loop_
_entity.id
_entity.type
_entity.pdbx_description
1 polymer ?
#
loop_
_entity_poly.entity_id
_entity_poly.type
_entity_poly.pdbx_seq_one_letter_code
_entity_poly.pdbx_strand_id
1 'polypeptide(L)' 'MNKIFEELINELNQSISENEKLADTAHEKGDMGLAGYHRGVCDSNRDFALKLAKLIPRHHQIVH' A
#
# COMPACT_ATOMS: atom_id res chain seq x y z
N MET A 1 1.10 1.54 19.75
CA MET A 1 2.02 1.14 18.65
C MET A 1 1.27 0.34 17.59
N ASN A 2 0.57 -0.74 17.95
CA ASN A 2 -0.26 -1.51 16.99
C ASN A 2 -1.29 -0.65 16.25
N LYS A 3 -2.02 0.22 16.97
CA LYS A 3 -3.00 1.15 16.35
C LYS A 3 -2.40 2.07 15.28
N ILE A 4 -1.18 2.57 15.48
CA ILE A 4 -0.50 3.43 14.48
C ILE A 4 -0.14 2.62 13.24
N PHE A 5 0.33 1.38 13.41
CA PHE A 5 0.61 0.49 12.29
C PHE A 5 -0.67 0.09 11.54
N GLU A 6 -1.77 -0.15 12.25
CA GLU A 6 -3.07 -0.45 11.65
C GLU A 6 -3.61 0.74 10.85
N GLU A 7 -3.53 1.96 11.40
CA GLU A 7 -3.91 3.20 10.71
C GLU A 7 -3.07 3.43 9.45
N LEU A 8 -1.74 3.27 9.54
CA LEU A 8 -0.85 3.40 8.38
C LEU A 8 -1.11 2.33 7.32
N ILE A 9 -1.35 1.08 7.71
CA ILE A 9 -1.73 0.02 6.76
C ILE A 9 -3.06 0.38 6.05
N ASN A 10 -4.01 0.95 6.77
CA ASN A 10 -5.28 1.39 6.18
C ASN A 10 -5.07 2.54 5.17
N GLU A 11 -4.25 3.54 5.49
CA GLU A 11 -3.90 4.64 4.57
C GLU A 11 -3.21 4.10 3.29
N LEU A 12 -2.29 3.15 3.44
CA LEU A 12 -1.64 2.50 2.29
C LEU A 12 -2.65 1.75 1.41
N ASN A 13 -3.60 1.03 2.02
CA ASN A 13 -4.65 0.32 1.29
C ASN A 13 -5.61 1.26 0.55
N GLN A 14 -5.96 2.40 1.15
CA GLN A 14 -6.76 3.43 0.49
C GLN A 14 -6.01 3.99 -0.73
N SER A 15 -4.73 4.34 -0.56
CA SER A 15 -3.88 4.82 -1.65
C SER A 15 -3.75 3.79 -2.78
N ILE A 16 -3.63 2.51 -2.47
CA ILE A 16 -3.63 1.43 -3.48
C ILE A 16 -4.92 1.45 -4.30
N SER A 17 -6.09 1.49 -3.64
CA SER A 17 -7.39 1.47 -4.35
C SER A 17 -7.59 2.69 -5.25
N GLU A 18 -7.12 3.86 -4.82
CA GLU A 18 -7.16 5.08 -5.64
C GLU A 18 -6.22 4.98 -6.85
N ASN A 19 -4.97 4.53 -6.64
CA ASN A 19 -4.00 4.38 -7.73
C ASN A 19 -4.40 3.29 -8.72
N GLU A 20 -5.09 2.22 -8.31
CA GLU A 20 -5.64 1.23 -9.24
C GLU A 20 -6.64 1.86 -10.21
N LYS A 21 -7.57 2.68 -9.71
CA LYS A 21 -8.55 3.40 -10.56
C LYS A 21 -7.87 4.40 -11.50
N LEU A 22 -6.84 5.11 -11.02
CA LEU A 22 -6.06 6.05 -11.82
C LEU A 22 -5.25 5.33 -12.90
N ALA A 23 -4.66 4.17 -12.57
CA ALA A 23 -3.95 3.35 -13.53
C ALA A 23 -4.87 2.87 -14.65
N ASP A 24 -6.07 2.38 -14.29
CA ASP A 24 -7.06 1.91 -15.27
C ASP A 24 -7.54 3.06 -16.16
N THR A 25 -7.84 4.22 -15.57
CA THR A 25 -8.22 5.42 -16.33
C THR A 25 -7.11 5.89 -17.28
N ALA A 26 -5.85 5.85 -16.83
CA ALA A 26 -4.70 6.22 -17.67
C ALA A 26 -4.51 5.21 -18.81
N HIS A 27 -4.67 3.92 -18.52
CA HIS A 27 -4.59 2.85 -19.51
C HIS A 27 -5.68 2.97 -20.59
N GLU A 28 -6.92 3.21 -20.19
CA GLU A 28 -8.06 3.44 -21.10
C GLU A 28 -7.83 4.65 -22.02
N LYS A 29 -7.12 5.68 -21.52
CA LYS A 29 -6.73 6.86 -22.31
C LYS A 29 -5.49 6.64 -23.18
N GLY A 30 -4.87 5.45 -23.12
CA GLY A 30 -3.65 5.12 -23.85
C GLY A 30 -2.36 5.69 -23.25
N ASP A 31 -2.42 6.30 -22.07
CA ASP A 31 -1.23 6.79 -21.36
C ASP A 31 -0.60 5.66 -20.53
N MET A 32 0.17 4.82 -21.22
CA MET A 32 0.84 3.67 -20.59
C MET A 32 1.90 4.09 -19.55
N GLY A 33 2.52 5.26 -19.72
CA GLY A 33 3.52 5.78 -18.79
C GLY A 33 2.89 6.13 -17.44
N LEU A 34 1.80 6.88 -17.47
CA LEU A 34 1.05 7.25 -16.27
C LEU A 34 0.38 6.02 -15.63
N ALA A 35 -0.15 5.10 -16.44
CA ALA A 35 -0.67 3.83 -15.94
C ALA A 35 0.40 3.02 -15.20
N GLY A 36 1.60 2.90 -15.79
CA GLY A 36 2.75 2.23 -15.19
C GLY A 36 3.21 2.88 -13.87
N TYR A 37 3.23 4.22 -13.82
CA TYR A 37 3.53 4.97 -12.61
C TYR A 37 2.58 4.60 -11.46
N HIS A 38 1.26 4.67 -11.69
CA HIS A 38 0.27 4.34 -10.67
C HIS A 38 0.35 2.87 -10.22
N ARG A 39 0.60 1.93 -11.13
CA ARG A 39 0.83 0.53 -10.78
C ARG A 39 2.07 0.35 -9.90
N GLY A 40 3.17 1.05 -10.19
CA GLY A 40 4.38 1.04 -9.37
C GLY A 40 4.15 1.57 -7.95
N VAL A 41 3.30 2.60 -7.80
CA VAL A 41 2.87 3.10 -6.48
C VAL A 41 2.08 2.02 -5.73
N CYS A 42 1.13 1.34 -6.39
CA CYS A 42 0.38 0.24 -5.78
C CYS A 42 1.29 -0.86 -5.25
N ASP A 43 2.28 -1.29 -6.05
CA ASP A 43 3.20 -2.36 -5.66
C ASP A 43 4.09 -1.96 -4.49
N SER A 44 4.59 -0.72 -4.50
CA SER A 44 5.41 -0.17 -3.40
C SER A 44 4.62 -0.09 -2.09
N ASN A 45 3.37 0.40 -2.14
CA ASN A 45 2.51 0.49 -0.97
C ASN A 45 2.11 -0.89 -0.45
N ARG A 46 1.88 -1.86 -1.34
CA ARG A 46 1.55 -3.25 -0.96
C ARG A 46 2.71 -3.92 -0.23
N ASP A 47 3.94 -3.78 -0.74
CA ASP A 47 5.14 -4.30 -0.08
C ASP A 47 5.35 -3.64 1.29
N PHE A 48 5.14 -2.32 1.38
CA PHE A 48 5.29 -1.63 2.66
C PHE A 48 4.22 -2.05 3.69
N ALA A 49 2.96 -2.15 3.30
CA ALA A 49 1.87 -2.64 4.15
C ALA A 49 2.16 -4.06 4.67
N LEU A 50 2.68 -4.96 3.82
CA LEU A 50 3.09 -6.31 4.22
C LEU A 50 4.24 -6.30 5.24
N LYS A 51 5.23 -5.42 5.06
CA LYS A 51 6.33 -5.26 6.02
C LYS A 51 5.83 -4.76 7.37
N LEU A 52 4.93 -3.78 7.39
CA LEU A 52 4.31 -3.27 8.62
C LEU A 52 3.46 -4.33 9.32
N ALA A 53 2.65 -5.08 8.57
CA ALA A 53 1.85 -6.16 9.12
C ALA A 53 2.72 -7.24 9.80
N LYS A 54 3.93 -7.51 9.29
CA LYS A 54 4.90 -8.42 9.92
C LYS A 54 5.52 -7.88 11.21
N LEU A 55 5.39 -6.58 11.53
CA LEU A 55 5.89 -5.99 12.77
C LEU A 55 4.85 -6.10 13.90
N ILE A 56 3.55 -6.12 13.57
CA ILE A 56 2.45 -6.20 14.55
C ILE A 56 2.54 -7.47 15.45
N PRO A 57 2.89 -8.68 14.96
CA PRO A 57 3.05 -9.86 15.82
C PRO A 57 4.33 -9.89 16.66
N ARG A 58 5.36 -9.09 16.32
CA ARG A 58 6.69 -9.19 16.94
C ARG A 58 6.88 -8.32 18.19
N HIS A 59 6.00 -7.35 18.44
CA HIS A 59 6.10 -6.50 19.63
C HIS A 59 5.55 -7.11 20.92
N HIS A 60 4.83 -8.24 20.86
CA HIS A 60 4.31 -8.92 22.06
C HIS A 60 5.25 -9.99 22.63
N GLN A 61 6.28 -10.40 21.88
CA GLN A 61 7.23 -11.45 22.32
C GLN A 61 8.53 -10.90 22.93
N ILE A 62 8.77 -9.58 22.88
CA ILE A 62 9.98 -8.96 23.44
C ILE A 62 9.73 -8.43 24.86
N VAL A 63 8.50 -8.57 25.38
CA VAL A 63 8.15 -8.21 26.76
C VAL A 63 7.63 -9.44 27.50
N HIS A 64 8.54 -10.38 27.78
CA HIS A 64 8.38 -11.36 28.85
C HIS A 64 9.75 -11.74 29.40
#